data_AF-A0A2H9SLR0-F1
#
_entry.id   AF-A0A2H9SLR0-F1
#
_cell.length_a   1.000
_cell.length_b   1.000
_cell.length_c   1.000
_cell.angle_alpha   90.00
_cell.angle_beta   90.00
_cell.angle_gamma   90.00
#
_symmetry.space_group_name_H-M   'P 1'
#
loop_
_entity.id
_entity.type
_entity.pdbx_description
1 polymer ?
#
loop_
_entity_poly.entity_id
_entity_poly.type
_entity_poly.pdbx_seq_one_letter_code
_entity_poly.pdbx_strand_id
1 'polypeptide(L)' 'MKRSKINKDDLNLQRAIFIQILQATWSRFRSVDQTTQQLNTAGFDSVEIHWDDAHMFYSFEAIRV' A
#
# COMPACT_ATOMS: atom_id res chain seq x y z
N MET A 1 2.15 4.68 18.22
CA MET A 1 1.86 4.80 16.77
C MET A 1 2.74 3.79 16.02
N LYS A 2 2.14 2.89 15.20
CA LYS A 2 2.70 1.67 14.55
C LYS A 2 3.90 1.87 13.60
N ARG A 3 4.65 2.98 13.70
CA ARG A 3 5.86 3.25 12.90
C ARG A 3 7.15 2.71 13.53
N SER A 4 7.08 2.11 14.72
CA SER A 4 8.25 1.61 15.45
C SER A 4 8.95 0.42 14.78
N LYS A 5 8.27 -0.28 13.86
CA LYS A 5 8.85 -1.37 13.07
C LYS A 5 9.57 -0.89 11.79
N ILE A 6 9.47 0.40 11.45
CA ILE A 6 10.11 0.95 10.25
C ILE A 6 11.55 1.35 10.58
N ASN A 7 12.51 0.69 9.93
CA ASN A 7 13.91 1.13 9.98
C ASN A 7 14.07 2.42 9.16
N LYS A 8 14.51 3.49 9.82
CA LYS A 8 14.67 4.82 9.19
C LYS A 8 15.79 4.84 8.16
N ASP A 9 16.86 4.10 8.38
CA ASP A 9 18.02 4.09 7.48
C ASP A 9 17.64 3.38 6.17
N ASP A 10 16.97 2.24 6.28
CA ASP A 10 16.45 1.51 5.12
C ASP A 10 15.40 2.33 4.35
N LEU A 11 14.50 3.03 5.06
CA LEU A 11 13.52 3.92 4.43
C LEU A 11 14.19 5.06 3.65
N ASN A 12 15.23 5.67 4.22
CA ASN A 12 15.99 6.73 3.56
C ASN A 12 16.74 6.22 2.33
N LEU A 13 17.37 5.04 2.43
CA LEU A 13 18.04 4.38 1.31
C LEU A 13 17.03 4.04 0.20
N GLN A 14 15.88 3.49 0.57
CA GLN A 14 14.80 3.16 -0.37
C GLN A 14 14.30 4.40 -1.13
N ARG A 15 14.14 5.54 -0.44
CA ARG A 15 13.79 6.81 -1.08
C ARG A 15 14.88 7.27 -2.05
N ALA A 16 16.15 7.21 -1.67
CA ALA A 16 17.26 7.61 -2.54
C ALA A 16 17.29 6.75 -3.82
N ILE A 17 17.21 5.43 -3.68
CA ILE A 17 17.25 4.51 -4.81
C ILE A 17 16.01 4.67 -5.70
N PHE A 18 14.80 4.53 -5.16
CA PHE A 18 13.60 4.46 -5.99
C PHE A 18 13.14 5.82 -6.49
N ILE A 19 13.26 6.89 -5.72
CA ILE A 19 12.75 8.21 -6.13
C ILE A 19 13.82 9.03 -6.83
N GLN A 20 15.03 9.10 -6.28
CA GLN A 20 16.05 10.02 -6.79
C GLN A 20 16.84 9.41 -7.95
N ILE A 21 17.26 8.15 -7.82
CA ILE A 21 18.10 7.48 -8.83
C ILE A 21 17.24 6.87 -9.94
N LEU A 22 16.32 5.99 -9.58
CA LEU A 22 15.53 5.22 -10.54
C LEU A 22 14.29 5.97 -11.04
N GLN A 23 13.89 7.06 -10.38
CA GLN A 23 12.69 7.84 -10.71
C GLN A 23 11.44 6.97 -10.91
N ALA A 24 11.29 5.96 -10.04
CA ALA A 24 10.26 4.95 -10.17
C ALA A 24 8.87 5.57 -10.09
N THR A 25 8.03 5.26 -11.09
CA THR A 25 6.70 5.87 -11.26
C THR A 25 5.58 5.08 -10.57
N TRP A 26 5.90 3.92 -10.01
CA TRP A 26 4.95 3.07 -9.27
C TRP A 26 4.61 3.59 -7.87
N SER A 27 5.14 4.75 -7.46
CA SER A 27 4.85 5.41 -6.17
C SER A 27 3.45 6.05 -6.11
N ARG A 28 2.48 5.55 -6.89
CA ARG A 28 1.08 6.02 -6.84
C ARG A 28 0.36 5.39 -5.67
N PHE A 29 0.64 5.91 -4.48
CA PHE A 29 -0.07 5.54 -3.26
C PHE A 29 -1.55 5.85 -3.41
N ARG A 30 -2.40 4.89 -3.06
CA ARG A 30 -3.84 5.06 -2.92
C ARG A 30 -4.20 4.87 -1.46
N SER A 31 -5.23 5.58 -1.00
CA SER A 31 -5.78 5.27 0.32
C SER A 31 -6.53 3.95 0.27
N VAL A 32 -6.72 3.34 1.44
CA VAL A 32 -7.60 2.20 1.62
C VAL A 32 -8.99 2.47 1.05
N ASP A 33 -9.60 3.59 1.44
CA ASP A 33 -10.96 3.95 1.02
C ASP A 33 -11.09 4.05 -0.50
N GLN A 34 -10.08 4.64 -1.16
CA GLN A 34 -10.05 4.74 -2.61
C GLN A 34 -10.02 3.36 -3.28
N THR A 35 -9.17 2.45 -2.78
CA THR A 35 -9.09 1.10 -3.35
C THR A 35 -10.34 0.28 -3.07
N THR A 36 -10.92 0.37 -1.86
CA THR A 36 -12.19 -0.28 -1.53
C THR A 36 -13.32 0.21 -2.44
N GLN A 37 -13.44 1.52 -2.65
CA GLN A 37 -14.45 2.08 -3.56
C GLN A 37 -14.27 1.58 -5.00
N GLN A 38 -13.02 1.47 -5.47
CA GLN A 38 -12.71 0.96 -6.80
C GLN A 38 -13.10 -0.51 -6.96
N LEU A 39 -12.83 -1.34 -5.95
CA LEU A 39 -13.23 -2.75 -5.94
C LEU A 39 -14.75 -2.90 -5.91
N ASN A 40 -15.45 -2.14 -5.06
CA ASN A 40 -16.92 -2.15 -5.03
C ASN A 40 -17.52 -1.72 -6.37
N THR A 41 -16.96 -0.68 -7.01
CA THR A 41 -17.40 -0.22 -8.33
C THR A 41 -17.17 -1.27 -9.42
N ALA A 42 -16.14 -2.11 -9.28
CA ALA A 42 -15.88 -3.22 -10.19
C ALA A 42 -16.81 -4.44 -9.97
N GLY A 43 -17.69 -4.40 -8.94
CA GLY A 43 -18.65 -5.44 -8.63
C GLY A 43 -18.12 -6.52 -7.68
N PHE A 44 -17.13 -6.20 -6.84
CA PHE A 44 -16.80 -7.03 -5.68
C PHE A 44 -17.69 -6.62 -4.50
N ASP A 45 -18.25 -7.61 -3.79
CA ASP A 45 -19.23 -7.39 -2.74
C ASP A 45 -18.62 -7.46 -1.33
N SER A 46 -17.47 -8.12 -1.21
CA SER A 46 -16.71 -8.24 0.04
C SER A 46 -15.24 -7.91 -0.22
N VAL A 47 -14.68 -7.02 0.60
CA VAL A 47 -13.28 -6.58 0.53
C VAL A 47 -12.68 -6.60 1.93
N GLU A 48 -11.67 -7.44 2.14
CA GLU A 48 -10.89 -7.54 3.37
C GLU A 48 -9.47 -7.01 3.16
N ILE A 49 -8.90 -6.37 4.18
CA ILE A 49 -7.58 -5.75 4.13
C ILE A 49 -6.64 -6.49 5.06
N HIS A 50 -5.57 -7.01 4.49
CA HIS A 50 -4.50 -7.68 5.20
C HIS A 50 -3.34 -6.70 5.36
N TRP A 51 -3.11 -6.23 6.58
CA TRP A 51 -2.04 -5.29 6.88
C TRP A 51 -0.72 -6.00 7.13
N ASP A 52 0.35 -5.50 6.53
CA ASP A 52 1.69 -5.88 6.95
C ASP A 52 2.02 -5.28 8.32
N ASP A 53 3.05 -5.83 8.94
CA ASP A 53 3.51 -5.43 10.26
C ASP A 53 3.83 -3.93 10.39
N ALA A 54 4.37 -3.33 9.32
CA ALA A 54 4.74 -1.92 9.27
C ALA A 54 3.62 -1.01 8.72
N HIS A 55 2.51 -1.59 8.25
CA HIS A 55 1.40 -0.91 7.59
C HIS A 55 1.86 -0.04 6.41
N MET A 56 2.90 -0.51 5.70
CA MET A 56 3.46 0.14 4.52
C MET A 56 2.93 -0.46 3.22
N PHE A 57 2.62 -1.75 3.21
CA PHE A 57 2.21 -2.51 2.05
C PHE A 57 1.15 -3.53 2.46
N TYR A 58 -0.10 -3.12 2.40
CA TYR A 58 -1.25 -4.00 2.64
C TYR A 58 -1.69 -4.68 1.34
N SER A 59 -2.35 -5.83 1.48
CA SER A 59 -3.03 -6.52 0.39
C SER A 59 -4.54 -6.50 0.61
N PHE A 60 -5.29 -6.67 -0.47
CA PHE A 60 -6.74 -6.83 -0.44
C PHE A 60 -7.11 -8.24 -0.87
N GLU A 61 -8.07 -8.81 -0.17
CA GLU A 61 -8.82 -9.97 -0.60
C GLU A 61 -10.22 -9.52 -0.99
N ALA A 62 -10.65 -9.79 -2.22
CA ALA A 62 -11.92 -9.33 -2.74
C ALA A 62 -12.70 -10.50 -3.37
N ILE A 63 -13.96 -10.64 -2.97
CA ILE A 63 -14.86 -11.72 -3.44
C ILE A 63 -16.04 -11.10 -4.19
N ARG A 64 -16.36 -11.69 -5.32
CA ARG A 64 -17.55 -11.39 -6.13
C ARG A 64 -18.53 -12.53 -5.96
N VAL A 65 -19.78 -12.21 -5.60
CA VAL A 65 -20.86 -13.19 -5.43
C VAL A 65 -21.64 -13.34 -6.75
#